data_AF-A0A353YVS5-F1
#
_entry.id   AF-A0A353YVS5-F1
#
_cell.length_a   1.000
_cell.length_b   1.000
_cell.length_c   1.000
_cell.angle_alpha   90.00
_cell.angle_beta   90.00
_cell.angle_gamma   90.00
#
_symmetry.space_group_name_H-M   'P 1'
#
loop_
_entity.id
_entity.type
_entity.pdbx_description
1 polymer ?
#
loop_
_entity_poly.entity_id
_entity_poly.type
_entity_poly.pdbx_seq_one_letter_code
_entity_poly.pdbx_strand_id
1 'polypeptide(L)' 'MSAETRVKYLIIRFSSIGDIVLTTPVIRNLKQQGENAEIHYLTKKAFAPVLK' A
#
# COMPACT_ATOMS: atom_id res chain seq x y z
N MET A 1 15.41 -20.54 14.22
CA MET A 1 14.61 -20.14 13.05
C MET A 1 13.51 -19.23 13.58
N SER A 2 13.80 -17.93 13.69
CA SER A 2 12.86 -16.92 14.18
C SER A 2 11.78 -16.73 13.13
N ALA A 3 10.51 -16.80 13.53
CA ALA A 3 9.40 -16.42 12.65
C ALA A 3 9.65 -14.99 12.19
N GLU A 4 9.73 -14.78 10.88
CA GLU A 4 9.94 -13.46 10.34
C GLU A 4 8.66 -12.65 10.55
N THR A 5 8.68 -11.76 11.53
CA THR A 5 7.52 -10.91 11.84
C THR A 5 7.28 -9.97 10.68
N ARG A 6 6.23 -10.24 9.91
CA ARG A 6 5.76 -9.35 8.84
C ARG A 6 4.81 -8.31 9.41
N VAL A 7 5.12 -7.04 9.18
CA VAL A 7 4.22 -5.95 9.54
C VAL A 7 3.21 -5.76 8.43
N LYS A 8 1.92 -5.79 8.78
CA LYS A 8 0.81 -5.70 7.83
C LYS A 8 0.21 -4.32 7.85
N TYR A 9 0.15 -3.68 6.68
CA TYR A 9 -0.45 -2.36 6.48
C TYR A 9 -1.71 -2.47 5.64
N LEU A 10 -2.78 -1.81 6.09
CA LEU A 10 -4.01 -1.64 5.35
C LEU A 10 -4.17 -0.15 4.98
N ILE A 11 -4.11 0.15 3.69
CA ILE A 11 -4.33 1.49 3.16
C ILE A 11 -5.73 1.53 2.53
N ILE A 12 -6.58 2.45 2.99
CA ILE A 12 -7.94 2.61 2.47
C ILE A 12 -8.06 3.99 1.80
N ARG A 13 -8.29 4.00 0.48
CA ARG A 13 -8.48 5.24 -0.28
C ARG A 13 -9.56 5.07 -1.35
N PHE A 14 -10.77 5.47 -0.98
CA PHE A 14 -11.92 5.56 -1.88
C PHE A 14 -12.14 7.01 -2.36
N SER A 15 -11.14 7.62 -2.97
CA SER A 15 -11.18 9.02 -3.42
C SER A 15 -11.06 9.15 -4.93
N SER A 16 -10.69 10.34 -5.43
CA SER A 16 -10.40 10.61 -6.84
C SER A 16 -9.10 9.94 -7.30
N ILE A 17 -8.89 9.83 -8.62
CA ILE A 17 -7.64 9.29 -9.18
C ILE A 17 -6.40 10.06 -8.71
N GLY A 18 -6.50 11.40 -8.56
CA GLY A 18 -5.40 12.23 -8.10
C GLY A 18 -4.91 11.80 -6.72
N ASP A 19 -5.84 11.53 -5.80
CA ASP A 19 -5.51 11.07 -4.46
C ASP A 19 -4.85 9.68 -4.47
N ILE A 20 -5.30 8.77 -5.35
CA ILE A 20 -4.67 7.44 -5.50
C ILE A 20 -3.22 7.59 -5.94
N VAL A 21 -2.96 8.39 -6.98
CA VAL A 21 -1.60 8.62 -7.50
C VAL A 21 -0.70 9.25 -6.44
N LEU A 22 -1.20 10.26 -5.72
CA LEU A 22 -0.46 10.96 -4.67
C LEU A 22 -0.13 10.07 -3.45
N THR A 23 -0.83 8.94 -3.27
CA THR A 23 -0.52 7.97 -2.20
C THR A 23 0.53 6.92 -2.58
N THR A 24 0.93 6.82 -3.85
CA THR A 24 1.94 5.84 -4.29
C THR A 24 3.31 5.95 -3.57
N PRO A 25 3.82 7.14 -3.20
CA PRO A 25 5.07 7.24 -2.44
C PRO A 25 4.96 6.65 -1.02
N VAL A 26 3.77 6.66 -0.41
CA VAL A 26 3.54 6.05 0.90
C VAL A 26 3.77 4.54 0.85
N ILE A 27 3.24 3.88 -0.19
CA ILE A 27 3.43 2.43 -0.42
C ILE A 27 4.93 2.10 -0.54
N ARG A 28 5.67 2.89 -1.32
CA ARG A 28 7.12 2.70 -1.52
C ARG A 28 7.88 2.88 -0.21
N ASN A 29 7.61 3.95 0.52
CA ASN A 29 8.33 4.26 1.75
C ASN A 29 8.07 3.22 2.83
N LEU A 30 6.83 2.71 2.96
CA LEU A 30 6.51 1.63 3.90
C LEU A 30 7.31 0.35 3.63
N LYS A 31 7.55 0.00 2.37
CA LYS A 31 8.41 -1.15 2.01
C LYS A 31 9.89 -0.94 2.32
N GLN A 32 10.33 0.32 2.47
CA GLN A 32 11.74 0.67 2.70
C GLN A 32 12.12 0.76 4.18
N GLN A 33 11.16 0.68 5.11
CA GLN A 33 11.38 0.88 6.56
C GLN A 33 12.13 -0.29 7.24
N GLY A 34 12.72 -1.23 6.50
CA GLY A 34 13.49 -2.36 7.04
C GLY A 34 12.66 -3.49 7.64
N GLU A 35 11.35 -3.29 7.82
CA GLU A 35 10.38 -4.31 8.19
C GLU A 35 9.92 -5.10 6.95
N ASN A 36 9.68 -6.41 7.10
CA ASN A 36 9.10 -7.23 6.03
C ASN A 36 7.62 -6.87 5.85
N ALA A 37 7.36 -5.75 5.17
CA ALA A 37 6.06 -5.10 5.06
C ALA A 37 5.15 -5.79 4.03
N GLU A 38 3.98 -6.23 4.48
CA GLU A 38 2.87 -6.67 3.64
C GLU A 38 1.85 -5.52 3.52
N ILE A 39 1.58 -5.06 2.29
CA ILE A 39 0.72 -3.91 2.05
C ILE A 39 -0.55 -4.35 1.32
N HIS A 40 -1.70 -4.06 1.91
CA HIS A 40 -3.01 -4.19 1.30
C HIS A 40 -3.56 -2.80 0.98
N TYR A 41 -3.97 -2.56 -0.27
CA TYR A 41 -4.54 -1.29 -0.70
C TYR A 41 -5.98 -1.47 -1.17
N LEU A 42 -6.92 -0.76 -0.55
CA LEU A 42 -8.34 -0.77 -0.91
C LEU A 42 -8.68 0.53 -1.65
N THR A 43 -9.23 0.38 -2.85
CA THR A 43 -9.77 1.47 -3.65
C THR A 43 -10.98 1.01 -4.46
N LYS A 44 -11.63 1.94 -5.16
CA LYS A 44 -12.73 1.62 -6.09
C LYS A 44 -12.18 0.79 -7.25
N LYS A 45 -12.95 -0.19 -7.72
CA LYS A 45 -12.53 -1.09 -8.82
C LYS A 45 -12.03 -0.34 -10.06
N ALA A 46 -12.60 0.83 -10.37
CA ALA A 46 -12.20 1.69 -11.48
C ALA A 46 -10.74 2.20 -11.38
N PHE A 47 -10.20 2.32 -10.16
CA PHE A 47 -8.83 2.82 -9.93
C PHE A 47 -7.82 1.72 -9.63
N ALA A 48 -8.24 0.45 -9.52
CA ALA A 48 -7.33 -0.67 -9.33
C ALA A 48 -6.20 -0.76 -10.39
N PRO A 49 -6.42 -0.42 -11.69
CA PRO A 49 -5.34 -0.41 -12.68
C PRO A 49 -4.21 0.60 -12.41
N VAL A 50 -4.46 1.64 -11.60
CA VAL A 50 -3.45 2.66 -11.23
C VAL A 50 -2.40 2.10 -10.26
N LEU A 51 -2.73 1.01 -9.56
CA LEU A 51 -1.90 0.41 -8.52
C LEU A 51 -1.19 -0.88 -8.97
N LYS A 52 -1.33 -1.28 -10.25
CA LYS A 52 -0.74 -2.51 -10.81
C LYS A 52 0.70 -2.31 -11.26
#